data_AF-A0A562QF06-F1
#
_entry.id   AF-A0A562QF06-F1
#
_cell.length_a   1.000
_cell.length_b   1.000
_cell.length_c   1.000
_cell.angle_alpha   90.00
_cell.angle_beta   90.00
_cell.angle_gamma   90.00
#
_symmetry.space_group_name_H-M   'P 1'
#
loop_
_entity.id
_entity.type
_entity.pdbx_description
1 polymer ?
#
loop_
_entity_poly.entity_id
_entity_poly.type
_entity_poly.pdbx_seq_one_letter_code
_entity_poly.pdbx_strand_id
1 'polypeptide(L)'
;MATWNHVLDAIERHLDFPRSRSTGIARRLQEAGILPSGAPGVAPELDEDNVLDLVVALASDTELHTAVDAVRAYHAMTPGSVNLDGAPQSIPNAPIAVAILVEDARTGVAEARKSQVAVSCNCRAVAIHKPDGSVSRFSQPGAHCAHWQSNGHHKSVTINVAAVAGIIDALFGKVVA
;
A
#
# COMPACT_ATOMS: atom_id res chain seq x y z
N MET A 1 13.72 16.22 -2.47
CA MET A 1 13.29 15.71 -1.14
C MET A 1 11.78 15.71 -1.10
N ALA A 2 11.19 14.53 -0.89
CA ALA A 2 9.74 14.40 -0.76
C ALA A 2 9.30 15.00 0.58
N THR A 3 8.32 15.91 0.54
CA THR A 3 7.69 16.47 1.74
C THR A 3 6.27 15.92 1.84
N TRP A 4 5.69 15.90 3.04
CA TRP A 4 4.29 15.48 3.20
C TRP A 4 3.32 16.23 2.29
N ASN A 5 3.53 17.54 2.07
CA ASN A 5 2.68 18.29 1.15
C ASN A 5 2.78 17.77 -0.28
N HIS A 6 4.00 17.52 -0.78
CA HIS A 6 4.17 16.95 -2.12
C HIS A 6 3.57 15.55 -2.23
N VAL A 7 3.70 14.71 -1.20
CA VAL A 7 3.10 13.37 -1.17
C VAL A 7 1.57 13.46 -1.26
N LEU A 8 0.95 14.30 -0.43
CA LEU A 8 -0.50 14.48 -0.42
C LEU A 8 -1.01 15.03 -1.76
N ASP A 9 -0.30 15.99 -2.35
CA ASP A 9 -0.61 16.56 -3.67
C ASP A 9 -0.48 15.54 -4.81
N ALA A 10 0.54 14.67 -4.75
CA ALA A 10 0.73 13.62 -5.74
C ALA A 10 -0.37 12.55 -5.62
N ILE A 11 -0.72 12.14 -4.39
CA ILE A 11 -1.79 11.17 -4.15
C ILE A 11 -3.14 11.69 -4.66
N GLU A 12 -3.49 12.94 -4.35
CA GLU A 12 -4.74 13.54 -4.83
C GLU A 12 -4.77 13.60 -6.37
N ARG A 13 -3.67 14.02 -7.01
CA ARG A 13 -3.60 14.13 -8.48
C ARG A 13 -3.69 12.79 -9.20
N HIS A 14 -3.06 11.75 -8.66
CA HIS A 14 -2.90 10.46 -9.36
C HIS A 14 -3.92 9.40 -8.95
N LEU A 15 -4.45 9.47 -7.73
CA LEU A 15 -5.37 8.47 -7.17
C LEU A 15 -6.72 9.04 -6.74
N ASP A 16 -6.92 10.35 -6.84
CA ASP A 16 -8.18 11.05 -6.51
C ASP A 16 -8.63 10.87 -5.05
N PHE A 17 -7.69 10.55 -4.15
CA PHE A 17 -7.98 10.55 -2.72
C PHE A 17 -7.98 11.99 -2.18
N PRO A 18 -9.07 12.45 -1.54
CA PRO A 18 -9.17 13.83 -1.08
C PRO A 18 -8.05 14.19 -0.09
N ARG A 19 -7.40 15.35 -0.28
CA ARG A 19 -6.30 15.80 0.58
C ARG A 19 -6.66 15.85 2.05
N SER A 20 -7.90 16.25 2.38
CA SER A 20 -8.39 16.32 3.77
C SER A 20 -8.33 14.96 4.47
N ARG A 21 -8.75 13.89 3.77
CA ARG A 21 -8.69 12.52 4.27
C ARG A 21 -7.25 12.04 4.37
N SER A 22 -6.46 12.24 3.32
CA SER A 22 -5.05 11.85 3.27
C SER A 22 -4.23 12.48 4.40
N THR A 23 -4.52 13.74 4.75
CA THR A 23 -3.89 14.46 5.86
C THR A 23 -4.24 13.84 7.21
N GLY A 24 -5.52 13.54 7.44
CA GLY A 24 -5.97 12.93 8.69
C GLY A 24 -5.36 11.55 8.93
N ILE A 25 -5.33 10.72 7.89
CA ILE A 25 -4.74 9.37 7.95
C ILE A 25 -3.23 9.46 8.15
N ALA A 26 -2.52 10.32 7.40
CA ALA A 26 -1.08 10.49 7.55
C ALA A 26 -0.70 10.93 8.98
N ARG A 27 -1.42 11.92 9.55
CA ARG A 27 -1.20 12.35 10.94
C ARG A 27 -1.40 11.22 11.93
N ARG A 28 -2.45 10.41 11.73
CA ARG A 28 -2.74 9.28 12.63
C ARG A 28 -1.65 8.22 12.58
N LEU A 29 -1.11 7.93 11.41
CA LEU A 29 0.00 6.98 11.24
C LEU A 29 1.31 7.52 11.82
N GLN A 30 1.55 8.84 11.75
CA GLN A 30 2.68 9.50 12.41
C GLN A 30 2.59 9.40 13.94
N GLU A 31 1.41 9.70 14.52
CA GLU A 31 1.16 9.57 15.96
C GLU A 31 1.38 8.12 16.47
N ALA A 32 1.17 7.13 15.60
CA ALA A 32 1.38 5.72 15.90
C ALA A 32 2.82 5.23 15.62
N GLY A 33 3.70 6.10 15.13
CA GLY A 33 5.09 5.78 14.77
C GLY A 33 5.25 4.88 13.55
N ILE A 34 4.22 4.75 12.71
CA ILE A 34 4.28 4.00 11.45
C ILE A 34 4.92 4.85 10.37
N LEU A 35 4.49 6.12 10.25
CA LEU A 35 5.06 7.07 9.33
C LEU A 35 5.98 8.04 10.07
N PRO A 36 7.07 8.53 9.44
CA PRO A 36 7.99 9.44 10.10
C PRO A 36 7.33 10.80 10.38
N SER A 37 7.45 11.24 11.62
CA SER A 37 7.11 12.58 12.06
C SER A 37 8.36 13.46 12.11
N GLY A 38 8.27 14.69 11.59
CA GLY A 38 9.35 15.65 11.76
C GLY A 38 9.56 16.03 13.23
N ALA A 39 10.77 16.48 13.56
CA ALA A 39 11.08 17.09 14.85
C ALA A 39 11.02 18.63 14.73
N PRO A 40 10.99 19.39 15.85
CA PRO A 40 11.06 20.85 15.79
C PRO A 40 12.27 21.33 14.95
N GLY A 41 12.00 22.01 13.84
CA GLY A 41 13.03 22.51 12.91
C GLY A 41 13.60 21.48 11.93
N VAL A 42 13.15 20.22 11.95
CA VAL A 42 13.63 19.15 11.06
C VAL A 42 12.45 18.50 10.35
N ALA A 43 12.39 18.64 9.03
CA ALA A 43 11.39 17.96 8.21
C ALA A 43 11.64 16.43 8.24
N PRO A 44 10.59 15.60 8.27
CA PRO A 44 10.76 14.16 8.17
C PRO A 44 11.30 13.80 6.78
N GLU A 45 12.22 12.84 6.74
CA GLU A 45 12.61 12.18 5.51
C GLU A 45 11.59 11.11 5.19
N LEU A 46 11.07 11.13 3.95
CA LEU A 46 10.11 10.16 3.45
C LEU A 46 10.79 9.29 2.42
N ASP A 47 10.54 7.99 2.50
CA ASP A 47 10.92 7.00 1.50
C ASP A 47 9.70 6.52 0.70
N GLU A 48 9.93 5.60 -0.24
CA GLU A 48 8.90 5.05 -1.11
C GLU A 48 7.91 4.16 -0.34
N ASP A 49 8.40 3.38 0.64
CA ASP A 49 7.60 2.51 1.48
C ASP A 49 6.60 3.32 2.32
N ASN A 50 7.00 4.49 2.82
CA ASN A 50 6.11 5.42 3.52
C ASN A 50 4.94 5.88 2.64
N VAL A 51 5.18 6.08 1.34
CA VAL A 51 4.13 6.46 0.39
C VAL A 51 3.20 5.28 0.13
N LEU A 52 3.75 4.07 -0.05
CA LEU A 52 2.96 2.85 -0.24
C LEU A 52 2.06 2.56 0.97
N ASP A 53 2.57 2.72 2.18
CA ASP A 53 1.80 2.55 3.42
C ASP A 53 0.62 3.52 3.50
N LEU A 54 0.82 4.79 3.13
CA LEU A 54 -0.26 5.77 3.08
C LEU A 54 -1.30 5.41 2.01
N VAL A 55 -0.87 4.99 0.82
CA VAL A 55 -1.77 4.57 -0.27
C VAL A 55 -2.61 3.37 0.16
N VAL A 56 -2.02 2.37 0.80
CA VAL A 56 -2.74 1.19 1.31
C VAL A 56 -3.71 1.55 2.43
N ALA A 57 -3.31 2.44 3.35
CA ALA A 57 -4.20 2.93 4.40
C ALA A 57 -5.44 3.64 3.82
N LEU A 58 -5.25 4.45 2.79
CA LEU A 58 -6.34 5.16 2.11
C LEU A 58 -7.25 4.20 1.35
N ALA A 59 -6.67 3.24 0.63
CA ALA A 59 -7.39 2.22 -0.14
C ALA A 59 -8.14 1.20 0.73
N SER A 60 -7.68 1.00 1.97
CA SER A 60 -8.40 0.18 2.95
C SER A 60 -9.74 0.80 3.38
N ASP A 61 -10.05 2.03 2.94
CA ASP A 61 -11.26 2.78 3.28
C ASP A 61 -11.60 2.74 4.78
N THR A 62 -10.56 2.78 5.62
CA THR A 62 -10.70 2.65 7.06
C THR A 62 -11.13 3.95 7.69
N GLU A 63 -11.92 3.86 8.76
CA GLU A 63 -12.07 4.96 9.70
C GLU A 63 -10.71 5.34 10.31
N LEU A 64 -10.54 6.62 10.67
CA LEU A 64 -9.29 7.14 11.24
C LEU A 64 -8.74 6.26 12.38
N HIS A 65 -9.60 5.75 13.25
CA HIS A 65 -9.18 4.96 14.40
C HIS A 65 -8.68 3.55 14.05
N THR A 66 -9.05 3.01 12.88
CA THR A 66 -8.64 1.66 12.42
C THR A 66 -7.55 1.68 11.34
N ALA A 67 -7.11 2.86 10.91
CA ALA A 67 -6.08 3.02 9.89
C ALA A 67 -4.73 2.41 10.32
N VAL A 68 -4.36 2.58 11.59
CA VAL A 68 -3.12 2.00 12.16
C VAL A 68 -3.15 0.48 12.09
N ASP A 69 -4.28 -0.12 12.48
CA ASP A 69 -4.45 -1.58 12.44
C ASP A 69 -4.48 -2.11 11.01
N ALA A 70 -5.01 -1.33 10.06
CA ALA A 70 -5.01 -1.67 8.65
C ALA A 70 -3.59 -1.83 8.09
N VAL A 71 -2.73 -0.85 8.37
CA VAL A 71 -1.34 -0.86 7.92
C VAL A 71 -0.56 -1.96 8.63
N ARG A 72 -0.73 -2.13 9.94
CA ARG A 72 -0.09 -3.25 10.66
C ARG A 72 -0.52 -4.62 10.11
N ALA A 73 -1.81 -4.79 9.81
CA ALA A 73 -2.31 -5.99 9.18
C ALA A 73 -1.64 -6.21 7.81
N TYR A 74 -1.56 -5.15 6.99
CA TYR A 74 -0.86 -5.16 5.70
C TYR A 74 0.59 -5.64 5.82
N HIS A 75 1.36 -5.07 6.75
CA HIS A 75 2.74 -5.49 7.03
C HIS A 75 2.88 -6.96 7.44
N ALA A 76 1.85 -7.51 8.09
CA ALA A 76 1.80 -8.90 8.50
C ALA A 76 1.22 -9.85 7.43
N MET A 77 0.68 -9.36 6.30
CA MET A 77 -0.01 -10.22 5.32
C MET A 77 0.98 -11.11 4.57
N THR A 78 0.63 -12.39 4.50
CA THR A 78 1.46 -13.42 3.86
C THR A 78 0.72 -14.04 2.67
N PRO A 79 1.45 -14.57 1.66
CA PRO A 79 0.84 -15.34 0.59
C PRO A 79 0.02 -16.51 1.14
N GLY A 80 -1.26 -16.59 0.76
CA GLY A 80 -2.15 -17.67 1.17
C GLY A 80 -2.47 -17.74 2.68
N SER A 81 -2.18 -16.68 3.45
CA SER A 81 -2.36 -16.63 4.92
C SER A 81 -1.53 -17.64 5.71
N VAL A 82 -0.50 -18.21 5.09
CA VAL A 82 0.39 -19.19 5.73
C VAL A 82 1.14 -18.50 6.87
N ASN A 83 1.21 -19.13 8.04
CA ASN A 83 2.11 -18.65 9.09
C ASN A 83 3.56 -18.81 8.59
N LEU A 84 4.29 -17.71 8.48
CA LEU A 84 5.67 -17.68 8.02
C LEU A 84 6.69 -17.82 9.16
N ASP A 85 6.26 -18.09 10.41
CA ASP A 85 7.16 -18.42 11.52
C ASP A 85 8.09 -19.59 11.13
N GLY A 86 9.38 -19.30 10.94
CA GLY A 86 10.39 -20.28 10.53
C GLY A 86 10.51 -20.53 9.02
N ALA A 87 9.77 -19.81 8.18
CA ALA A 87 9.91 -19.87 6.73
C ALA A 87 11.16 -19.08 6.24
N PRO A 88 11.79 -19.47 5.11
CA PRO A 88 12.86 -18.69 4.51
C PRO A 88 12.40 -17.25 4.23
N GLN A 89 13.28 -16.26 4.47
CA GLN A 89 13.01 -14.83 4.17
C GLN A 89 12.66 -14.54 2.70
N SER A 90 12.80 -15.52 1.81
CA SER A 90 12.53 -15.42 0.39
C SER A 90 11.04 -15.40 0.00
N ILE A 91 10.10 -15.60 0.94
CA ILE A 91 8.66 -15.45 0.67
C ILE A 91 8.28 -13.99 0.92
N PRO A 92 8.01 -13.18 -0.13
CA PRO A 92 7.64 -11.78 0.06
C PRO A 92 6.28 -11.68 0.76
N ASN A 93 6.24 -10.89 1.84
CA ASN A 93 4.98 -10.42 2.42
C ASN A 93 4.32 -9.37 1.49
N ALA A 94 3.12 -8.91 1.82
CA ALA A 94 2.40 -7.98 0.95
C ALA A 94 3.17 -6.67 0.67
N PRO A 95 3.80 -5.99 1.65
CA PRO A 95 4.63 -4.81 1.40
C PRO A 95 5.73 -5.07 0.38
N ILE A 96 6.53 -6.13 0.56
CA ILE A 96 7.64 -6.45 -0.34
C ILE A 96 7.11 -6.76 -1.74
N ALA A 97 6.02 -7.53 -1.87
CA ALA A 97 5.45 -7.86 -3.16
C ALA A 97 4.92 -6.64 -3.91
N VAL A 98 4.28 -5.70 -3.22
CA VAL A 98 3.79 -4.44 -3.80
C VAL A 98 4.96 -3.52 -4.16
N ALA A 99 5.97 -3.40 -3.31
CA ALA A 99 7.15 -2.57 -3.57
C ALA A 99 7.91 -3.05 -4.82
N ILE A 100 8.18 -4.36 -4.93
CA ILE A 100 8.81 -4.94 -6.13
C ILE A 100 7.97 -4.67 -7.38
N LEU A 101 6.65 -4.86 -7.31
CA LEU A 101 5.76 -4.63 -8.45
C LEU A 101 5.76 -3.15 -8.89
N VAL A 102 5.81 -2.21 -7.94
CA VAL A 102 5.89 -0.77 -8.23
C VAL A 102 7.24 -0.43 -8.85
N GLU A 103 8.33 -0.99 -8.35
CA GLU A 103 9.67 -0.77 -8.90
C GLU A 103 9.80 -1.34 -10.33
N ASP A 104 9.27 -2.54 -10.58
CA ASP A 104 9.16 -3.09 -11.95
C ASP A 104 8.36 -2.15 -12.88
N ALA A 105 7.29 -1.53 -12.38
CA ALA A 105 6.50 -0.58 -13.16
C ALA A 105 7.25 0.74 -13.44
N ARG A 106 8.11 1.18 -12.51
CA ARG A 106 8.98 2.36 -12.67
C ARG A 106 10.11 2.13 -13.66
N THR A 107 10.74 0.95 -13.63
CA THR A 107 11.77 0.52 -14.60
C THR A 107 11.19 0.23 -16.00
N GLY A 108 9.87 0.21 -16.15
CA GLY A 108 9.20 0.15 -17.45
C GLY A 108 8.71 -1.25 -17.84
N VAL A 109 8.69 -2.22 -16.92
CA VAL A 109 8.14 -3.56 -17.17
C VAL A 109 6.65 -3.44 -17.52
N ALA A 110 6.31 -3.80 -18.76
CA ALA A 110 4.95 -3.60 -19.30
C ALA A 110 3.87 -4.34 -18.51
N GLU A 111 4.18 -5.54 -18.03
CA GLU A 111 3.27 -6.37 -17.23
C GLU A 111 2.96 -5.71 -15.87
N ALA A 112 3.99 -5.20 -15.20
CA ALA A 112 3.83 -4.50 -13.92
C ALA A 112 3.01 -3.22 -14.08
N ARG A 113 3.23 -2.43 -15.14
CA ARG A 113 2.45 -1.21 -15.41
C ARG A 113 0.97 -1.47 -15.69
N LYS A 114 0.63 -2.63 -16.26
CA LYS A 114 -0.76 -3.06 -16.51
C LYS A 114 -1.41 -3.76 -15.31
N SER A 115 -0.63 -4.06 -14.27
CA SER A 115 -1.12 -4.73 -13.08
C SER A 115 -1.94 -3.79 -12.19
N GLN A 116 -2.78 -4.38 -11.35
CA GLN A 116 -3.64 -3.68 -10.40
C GLN A 116 -3.49 -4.26 -9.00
N VAL A 117 -3.56 -3.41 -7.98
CA VAL A 117 -3.58 -3.81 -6.57
C VAL A 117 -4.98 -3.55 -6.03
N ALA A 118 -5.68 -4.60 -5.63
CA ALA A 118 -6.97 -4.52 -4.97
C ALA A 118 -6.79 -4.65 -3.45
N VAL A 119 -7.15 -3.60 -2.72
CA VAL A 119 -7.12 -3.57 -1.25
C VAL A 119 -8.53 -3.77 -0.73
N SER A 120 -8.75 -4.83 0.06
CA SER A 120 -10.05 -5.10 0.68
C SER A 120 -10.29 -4.18 1.87
N CYS A 121 -11.43 -3.50 1.87
CA CYS A 121 -11.79 -2.57 2.94
C CYS A 121 -12.25 -3.30 4.21
N ASN A 122 -12.79 -4.52 4.07
CA ASN A 122 -13.42 -5.25 5.18
C ASN A 122 -12.82 -6.62 5.49
N CYS A 123 -11.98 -7.19 4.61
CA CYS A 123 -11.42 -8.53 4.81
C CYS A 123 -9.91 -8.56 5.09
N ARG A 124 -9.29 -7.39 5.35
CA ARG A 124 -7.84 -7.27 5.63
C ARG A 124 -6.99 -8.14 4.67
N ALA A 125 -7.18 -7.90 3.39
CA ALA A 125 -6.55 -8.66 2.31
C ALA A 125 -6.13 -7.75 1.17
N VAL A 126 -5.06 -8.12 0.48
CA VAL A 126 -4.55 -7.46 -0.72
C VAL A 126 -4.44 -8.49 -1.83
N ALA A 127 -4.86 -8.13 -3.04
CA ALA A 127 -4.71 -8.95 -4.24
C ALA A 127 -3.98 -8.18 -5.34
N ILE A 128 -2.94 -8.79 -5.91
CA ILE A 128 -2.25 -8.28 -7.08
C ILE A 128 -2.82 -9.00 -8.29
N HIS A 129 -3.45 -8.25 -9.18
CA HIS A 129 -3.98 -8.72 -10.46
C HIS A 129 -2.98 -8.40 -11.56
N LYS A 130 -2.47 -9.44 -12.22
CA LYS A 130 -1.60 -9.31 -13.39
C LYS A 130 -2.45 -9.33 -14.68
N PRO A 131 -1.95 -8.75 -15.79
CA PRO A 131 -2.70 -8.70 -17.05
C PRO A 131 -2.88 -10.08 -17.71
N ASP A 132 -2.09 -11.09 -17.32
CA ASP A 132 -2.27 -12.49 -17.73
C ASP A 132 -3.46 -13.19 -17.03
N GLY A 133 -4.17 -12.50 -16.13
CA GLY A 133 -5.28 -13.02 -15.36
C GLY A 133 -4.86 -13.75 -14.07
N SER A 134 -3.56 -13.89 -13.80
CA SER A 134 -3.07 -14.43 -12.54
C SER A 134 -3.30 -13.47 -11.38
N VAL A 135 -3.64 -14.02 -10.21
CA VAL A 135 -3.91 -13.23 -9.00
C VAL A 135 -3.07 -13.76 -7.85
N SER A 136 -2.20 -12.90 -7.30
CA SER A 136 -1.47 -13.20 -6.07
C SER A 136 -2.23 -12.60 -4.89
N ARG A 137 -2.61 -13.41 -3.90
CA ARG A 137 -3.42 -12.99 -2.75
C ARG A 137 -2.63 -13.05 -1.45
N PHE A 138 -2.75 -11.97 -0.69
CA PHE A 138 -2.15 -11.79 0.61
C PHE A 138 -3.25 -11.49 1.62
N SER A 139 -3.12 -12.06 2.80
CA SER A 139 -4.08 -11.88 3.89
C SER A 139 -3.41 -12.10 5.22
N GLN A 140 -4.06 -11.61 6.26
CA GLN A 140 -3.57 -11.77 7.61
C GLN A 140 -3.36 -13.27 7.95
N PRO A 141 -2.27 -13.62 8.66
CA PRO A 141 -2.02 -14.98 9.10
C PRO A 141 -3.23 -15.55 9.85
N GLY A 142 -3.64 -16.77 9.49
CA GLY A 142 -4.80 -17.44 10.08
C GLY A 142 -6.17 -17.03 9.52
N ALA A 143 -6.26 -15.97 8.70
CA ALA A 143 -7.49 -15.56 8.02
C ALA A 143 -7.44 -15.97 6.54
N HIS A 144 -8.16 -17.02 6.14
CA HIS A 144 -8.17 -17.46 4.74
C HIS A 144 -8.94 -16.45 3.86
N CYS A 145 -8.27 -15.81 2.89
CA CYS A 145 -8.90 -14.85 1.98
C CYS A 145 -9.86 -15.47 0.95
N ALA A 146 -9.90 -16.80 0.83
CA ALA A 146 -10.91 -17.52 0.06
C ALA A 146 -12.19 -17.79 0.86
N HIS A 147 -12.15 -17.63 2.19
CA HIS A 147 -13.32 -17.76 3.04
C HIS A 147 -13.94 -16.38 3.23
N TRP A 148 -15.26 -16.31 3.18
CA TRP A 148 -16.00 -15.09 3.45
C TRP A 148 -15.88 -14.76 4.94
N GLN A 149 -15.05 -13.77 5.28
CA GLN A 149 -14.64 -13.46 6.68
C GLN A 149 -15.56 -12.46 7.40
N SER A 150 -16.59 -11.90 6.74
CA SER A 150 -17.48 -10.90 7.33
C SER A 150 -18.95 -11.21 7.04
N ASN A 151 -19.89 -10.90 7.94
CA ASN A 151 -21.33 -11.04 7.65
C ASN A 151 -21.91 -9.99 6.66
N GLY A 152 -21.06 -9.28 5.91
CA GLY A 152 -21.47 -8.19 5.01
C GLY A 152 -20.78 -8.22 3.63
N HIS A 153 -21.24 -7.36 2.72
CA HIS A 153 -20.75 -7.29 1.34
C HIS A 153 -19.24 -7.00 1.27
N HIS A 154 -18.50 -7.76 0.45
CA HIS A 154 -17.10 -7.47 0.18
C HIS A 154 -16.94 -6.14 -0.57
N LYS A 155 -16.12 -5.24 -0.02
CA LYS A 155 -15.76 -3.96 -0.65
C LYS A 155 -14.25 -3.92 -0.83
N SER A 156 -13.78 -3.50 -2.00
CA SER A 156 -12.37 -3.30 -2.27
C SER A 156 -12.15 -2.05 -3.12
N VAL A 157 -11.00 -1.40 -2.92
CA VAL A 157 -10.49 -0.33 -3.78
C VAL A 157 -9.39 -0.90 -4.67
N THR A 158 -9.52 -0.71 -5.97
CA THR A 158 -8.52 -1.15 -6.95
C THR A 158 -7.67 0.04 -7.40
N ILE A 159 -6.36 -0.11 -7.29
CA ILE A 159 -5.37 0.90 -7.66
C ILE A 159 -4.56 0.38 -8.83
N ASN A 160 -4.41 1.19 -9.88
CA ASN A 160 -3.51 0.87 -10.99
C ASN A 160 -2.06 1.07 -10.56
N VAL A 161 -1.20 0.07 -10.78
CA VAL A 161 0.21 0.13 -10.39
C VAL A 161 0.94 1.26 -11.11
N ALA A 162 0.62 1.51 -12.38
CA ALA A 162 1.20 2.63 -13.13
C ALA A 162 0.91 4.02 -12.51
N ALA A 163 -0.22 4.19 -11.81
CA ALA A 163 -0.52 5.44 -11.12
C ALA A 163 0.36 5.61 -9.88
N VAL A 164 0.57 4.52 -9.12
CA VAL A 164 1.48 4.49 -7.96
C VAL A 164 2.92 4.74 -8.40
N ALA A 165 3.39 4.06 -9.45
CA ALA A 165 4.70 4.31 -10.04
C ALA A 165 4.87 5.79 -10.46
N GLY A 166 3.84 6.40 -11.05
CA GLY A 166 3.85 7.82 -11.40
C GLY A 166 3.94 8.76 -10.20
N ILE A 167 3.32 8.42 -9.06
CA ILE A 167 3.46 9.16 -7.80
C ILE A 167 4.90 9.08 -7.30
N ILE A 168 5.47 7.88 -7.24
CA ILE A 168 6.84 7.68 -6.76
C ILE A 168 7.83 8.41 -7.69
N ASP A 169 7.69 8.29 -9.01
CA ASP A 169 8.52 9.01 -9.96
C ASP A 169 8.42 10.54 -9.82
N ALA A 170 7.23 11.06 -9.52
CA ALA A 170 7.04 12.50 -9.29
C ALA A 170 7.69 13.00 -7.99
N LEU A 171 7.83 12.13 -6.98
CA LEU A 171 8.36 12.48 -5.66
C LEU A 171 9.87 12.26 -5.55
N PHE A 172 10.36 11.17 -6.13
CA PHE A 172 11.72 10.66 -5.95
C PHE A 172 12.56 10.67 -7.23
N GLY A 173 11.94 10.95 -8.38
CA GLY A 173 12.57 10.90 -9.69
C GLY A 173 12.35 9.57 -10.39
N LYS A 174 12.54 9.60 -11.72
CA LYS A 174 12.39 8.42 -12.57
C LYS A 174 13.59 7.51 -12.44
N VAL A 175 13.33 6.21 -12.38
CA VAL A 175 14.36 5.19 -12.59
C VAL A 175 14.58 5.06 -14.10
N VAL A 176 15.78 5.42 -14.56
CA VAL A 176 16.18 5.18 -15.94
C VAL A 176 16.80 3.80 -15.99
N ALA A 177 16.19 2.90 -16.76
CA ALA A 177 16.70 1.56 -17.03
C ALA A 177 18.00 1.60 -17.85
#